data_AF-A0ABD2MK18-F1
#
_entry.id   AF-A0ABD2MK18-F1
#
_cell.length_a   1.000
_cell.length_b   1.000
_cell.length_c   1.000
_cell.angle_alpha   90.00
_cell.angle_beta   90.00
_cell.angle_gamma   90.00
#
_symmetry.space_group_name_H-M   'P 1'
#
loop_
_entity.id
_entity.type
_entity.pdbx_description
1 polymer ?
#
loop_
_entity_poly.entity_id
_entity_poly.type
_entity_poly.pdbx_seq_one_letter_code
_entity_poly.pdbx_strand_id
1 'polypeptide(L)'
;MILKNWNNAKKLWFEFDKLDVHKKKRAVTIPDGVKDPNEINDYFINAIGHGTIDPDILNKFRNGELNPNLSSSFKDITSEDIRKILGTIKSRSVGFDGISLKMLKIVLPYCNDLLRELVDESLNWIISFHMEKGYHCANTQG
;
A
#
# COMPACT_ATOMS: atom_id res chain seq x y z
N MET A 1 17.28 -4.52 25.99
CA MET A 1 17.83 -5.90 25.80
C MET A 1 17.28 -6.61 24.55
N ILE A 2 16.12 -6.21 24.00
CA ILE A 2 15.48 -6.80 22.80
C ILE A 2 16.28 -6.61 21.50
N LEU A 3 17.00 -5.49 21.37
CA LEU A 3 17.72 -5.12 20.14
C LEU A 3 18.91 -6.02 19.78
N LYS A 4 19.32 -6.97 20.63
CA LYS A 4 20.49 -7.83 20.38
C LYS A 4 20.19 -9.08 19.52
N ASN A 5 18.92 -9.40 19.23
CA ASN A 5 18.54 -10.67 18.59
C ASN A 5 18.02 -10.54 17.15
N TRP A 6 18.30 -9.44 16.44
CA TRP A 6 17.75 -9.18 15.08
C TRP A 6 18.16 -10.24 14.05
N ASN A 7 19.33 -10.86 14.22
CA ASN A 7 19.84 -11.90 13.31
C ASN A 7 19.25 -13.29 13.60
N ASN A 8 18.37 -13.45 14.60
CA ASN A 8 17.76 -14.73 14.93
C ASN A 8 16.26 -14.56 15.19
N ALA A 9 15.48 -14.69 14.12
CA ALA A 9 14.03 -14.54 14.15
C ALA A 9 13.35 -15.41 15.21
N LYS A 10 13.78 -16.67 15.38
CA LYS A 10 13.18 -17.59 16.36
C LYS A 10 13.36 -17.09 17.79
N LYS A 11 14.56 -16.60 18.12
CA LYS A 11 14.87 -16.04 19.44
C LYS A 11 14.15 -14.71 19.67
N LEU A 12 14.05 -13.87 18.64
CA LEU A 12 13.31 -12.62 18.68
C LEU A 12 11.82 -12.86 18.96
N TRP A 13 11.18 -13.76 18.20
CA TRP A 13 9.77 -14.11 18.41
C TRP A 13 9.51 -14.77 19.76
N PHE A 14 10.45 -15.55 20.27
CA PHE A 14 10.37 -16.12 21.63
C PHE A 14 10.41 -15.03 22.72
N GLU A 15 11.27 -14.02 22.58
CA GLU A 15 11.28 -12.89 23.51
C GLU A 15 10.01 -12.04 23.39
N PHE A 16 9.46 -11.85 22.18
CA PHE A 16 8.15 -11.23 22.00
C PHE A 16 6.99 -12.06 22.59
N ASP A 17 7.10 -13.38 22.58
CA ASP A 17 6.13 -14.27 23.26
C ASP A 17 6.19 -14.12 24.79
N LYS A 18 7.40 -14.02 25.36
CA LYS A 18 7.57 -13.71 26.79
C LYS A 18 6.98 -12.36 27.19
N LEU A 19 6.99 -11.38 26.28
CA LEU A 19 6.45 -10.05 26.53
C LEU A 19 4.91 -9.99 26.42
N ASP A 20 4.25 -11.12 26.12
CA ASP A 20 2.79 -11.27 26.09
C ASP A 20 2.09 -10.28 25.13
N VAL A 21 2.82 -9.75 24.13
CA VAL A 21 2.33 -8.69 23.23
C VAL A 21 1.21 -9.17 22.30
N HIS A 22 1.00 -10.49 22.19
CA HIS A 22 0.11 -11.10 21.20
C HIS A 22 -0.97 -12.03 21.78
N LYS A 23 -1.02 -12.24 23.11
CA LYS A 23 -1.99 -13.16 23.72
C LYS A 23 -3.05 -12.41 24.52
N LYS A 24 -4.29 -12.62 24.09
CA LYS A 24 -5.59 -12.27 24.69
C LYS A 24 -5.99 -10.78 24.68
N LYS A 25 -7.27 -10.62 24.32
CA LYS A 25 -8.14 -9.44 24.33
C LYS A 25 -8.01 -8.63 25.63
N ARG A 26 -6.96 -7.80 25.77
CA ARG A 26 -7.08 -6.58 26.56
C ARG A 26 -7.81 -5.58 25.69
N ALA A 27 -8.72 -4.80 26.27
CA ALA A 27 -9.20 -3.61 25.60
C ALA A 27 -7.95 -2.82 25.20
N VAL A 28 -7.71 -2.71 23.89
CA VAL A 28 -6.58 -1.94 23.35
C VAL A 28 -6.98 -0.48 23.53
N THR A 29 -6.90 -0.01 24.77
CA THR A 29 -6.91 1.42 25.05
C THR A 29 -5.55 1.91 24.57
N ILE A 30 -5.58 2.63 23.46
CA ILE A 30 -4.43 3.37 22.96
C ILE A 30 -3.94 4.24 24.13
N PRO A 31 -2.65 4.17 24.52
CA PRO A 31 -2.12 5.01 25.59
C PRO A 31 -2.43 6.48 25.33
N ASP A 32 -2.81 7.24 26.36
CA ASP A 32 -3.32 8.60 26.18
C ASP A 32 -2.36 9.51 25.40
N GLY A 33 -1.05 9.30 25.53
CA GLY A 33 -0.02 10.07 24.80
C GLY A 33 0.21 9.69 23.33
N VAL A 34 -0.53 8.70 22.79
CA VAL A 34 -0.53 8.37 21.35
C VAL A 34 -1.97 8.22 20.82
N LYS A 35 -2.93 8.75 21.58
CA LYS A 35 -4.35 8.67 21.25
C LYS A 35 -4.75 9.69 20.20
N ASP A 36 -4.09 10.84 20.16
CA ASP A 36 -4.30 11.85 19.14
C ASP A 36 -3.37 11.59 17.94
N PRO A 37 -3.91 11.21 16.77
CA PRO A 37 -3.10 11.03 15.57
C PRO A 37 -2.42 12.33 15.11
N ASN A 38 -2.96 13.51 15.47
CA ASN A 38 -2.33 14.78 15.12
C ASN A 38 -1.04 15.00 15.91
N GLU A 39 -1.02 14.69 17.20
CA GLU A 39 0.20 14.78 18.02
C GLU A 39 1.32 13.87 17.49
N ILE A 40 0.96 12.68 16.97
CA ILE A 40 1.91 11.77 16.34
C ILE A 40 2.46 12.38 15.04
N ASN A 41 1.58 12.90 14.18
CA ASN A 41 2.00 13.52 12.93
C ASN A 41 2.89 14.73 13.19
N ASP A 42 2.49 15.61 14.10
CA ASP A 42 3.27 16.78 14.50
C ASP A 42 4.63 16.37 15.06
N TYR A 43 4.69 15.31 15.87
CA TYR A 43 5.96 14.78 16.33
C TYR A 43 6.85 14.36 15.15
N PHE A 44 6.36 13.58 14.19
CA PHE A 44 7.20 13.12 13.08
C PHE A 44 7.57 14.21 12.07
N ILE A 45 6.67 15.15 11.82
CA ILE A 45 6.93 16.33 10.97
C ILE A 45 8.06 17.16 11.60
N ASN A 46 8.03 17.35 12.92
CA ASN A 46 9.01 18.18 13.62
C ASN A 46 10.29 17.42 14.04
N ALA A 47 10.23 16.10 14.24
CA ALA A 47 11.36 15.28 14.69
C ALA A 47 12.48 15.16 13.64
N ILE A 48 12.14 15.27 12.36
CA ILE A 48 13.12 15.21 11.27
C ILE A 48 13.90 16.53 11.13
N GLY A 49 13.45 17.60 11.83
CA GLY A 49 14.05 18.92 11.74
C GLY A 49 13.94 19.53 10.34
N HIS A 50 14.38 20.78 10.19
CA HIS A 50 14.56 21.40 8.87
C HIS A 50 15.76 20.77 8.17
N GLY A 51 15.58 19.55 7.66
CA GLY A 51 16.55 18.92 6.77
C GLY A 51 16.76 19.79 5.53
N THR A 52 18.01 20.04 5.18
CA THR A 52 18.35 20.63 3.88
C THR A 52 17.92 19.65 2.79
N ILE A 53 16.99 20.07 1.94
CA ILE A 53 16.59 19.30 0.76
C ILE A 53 17.78 19.30 -0.19
N ASP A 54 18.26 18.12 -0.55
CA ASP A 54 19.27 17.97 -1.59
C ASP A 54 18.64 18.35 -2.95
N PRO A 55 19.06 19.46 -3.57
CA PRO A 55 18.49 19.95 -4.81
C PRO A 55 18.70 18.97 -5.97
N ASP A 56 19.76 18.15 -5.94
CA ASP A 56 20.03 17.16 -6.99
C ASP A 56 19.05 15.99 -6.89
N ILE A 57 18.71 15.58 -5.68
CA ILE A 57 17.66 14.56 -5.46
C ILE A 57 16.30 15.14 -5.90
N LEU A 58 15.97 16.36 -5.49
CA LEU A 58 14.72 17.01 -5.88
C LEU A 58 14.60 17.13 -7.41
N ASN A 59 15.68 17.53 -8.07
CA ASN A 59 15.72 17.65 -9.54
C ASN A 59 15.60 16.29 -10.23
N LYS A 60 16.20 15.22 -9.69
CA LYS A 60 16.01 13.85 -10.21
C LYS A 60 14.54 13.41 -10.18
N PHE A 61 13.83 13.70 -9.08
CA PHE A 61 12.40 13.40 -8.97
C PHE A 61 11.56 14.30 -9.88
N ARG A 62 11.85 15.60 -9.93
CA ARG A 62 11.10 16.59 -10.72
C ARG A 62 11.27 16.39 -12.23
N ASN A 63 12.46 16.01 -12.67
CA ASN A 63 12.79 15.83 -14.08
C ASN A 63 12.56 14.39 -14.56
N GLY A 64 11.97 13.51 -13.73
CA GLY A 64 11.64 12.13 -14.13
C GLY A 64 12.87 11.26 -14.41
N GLU A 65 14.06 11.64 -13.94
CA GLU A 65 15.33 10.91 -14.18
C GLU A 65 15.35 9.52 -13.53
N LEU A 66 14.33 9.17 -12.74
CA LEU A 66 14.18 7.83 -12.21
C LEU A 66 13.90 6.77 -13.29
N ASN A 67 13.40 7.14 -14.49
CA ASN A 67 13.53 6.36 -15.73
C ASN A 67 12.89 7.14 -16.92
N PRO A 68 13.65 7.76 -17.83
CA PRO A 68 13.10 8.47 -19.00
C PRO A 68 12.34 7.56 -19.99
N ASN A 69 12.46 6.23 -19.85
CA ASN A 69 11.67 5.25 -20.61
C ASN A 69 10.40 4.78 -19.90
N LEU A 70 10.08 5.31 -18.71
CA LEU A 70 8.80 5.06 -18.06
C LEU A 70 7.72 5.96 -18.70
N SER A 71 7.43 5.76 -19.99
CA SER A 71 6.10 6.09 -20.46
C SER A 71 5.15 5.16 -19.70
N SER A 72 4.64 5.65 -18.58
CA SER A 72 3.68 4.91 -17.76
C SER A 72 2.32 4.98 -18.46
N SER A 73 2.22 4.38 -19.65
CA SER A 73 0.91 4.13 -20.24
C SER A 73 0.33 2.93 -19.51
N PHE A 74 -0.80 3.14 -18.85
CA PHE A 74 -1.64 2.02 -18.46
C PHE A 74 -1.98 1.23 -19.71
N LYS A 75 -1.75 -0.08 -19.64
CA LYS A 75 -2.14 -1.00 -20.70
C LYS A 75 -3.54 -1.52 -20.37
N ASP A 76 -4.39 -1.58 -21.38
CA ASP A 76 -5.70 -2.22 -21.25
C ASP A 76 -5.56 -3.65 -20.73
N ILE A 77 -6.40 -3.98 -19.75
CA ILE A 77 -6.39 -5.31 -19.12
C ILE A 77 -7.22 -6.25 -19.98
N THR A 78 -6.64 -7.40 -20.30
CA THR A 78 -7.39 -8.44 -21.02
C THR A 78 -8.05 -9.42 -20.06
N SER A 79 -9.09 -10.09 -20.54
CA SER A 79 -9.75 -11.19 -19.81
C SER A 79 -8.78 -12.34 -19.48
N GLU A 80 -7.67 -12.49 -20.21
CA GLU A 80 -6.61 -13.46 -19.91
C GLU A 80 -5.67 -12.99 -18.79
N ASP A 81 -5.42 -11.68 -18.68
CA ASP A 81 -4.63 -11.11 -17.60
C ASP A 81 -5.31 -11.36 -16.24
N ILE A 82 -6.64 -11.19 -16.16
CA ILE A 82 -7.43 -11.52 -14.95
C ILE A 82 -7.26 -12.98 -14.56
N ARG A 83 -7.38 -13.91 -15.52
CA ARG A 83 -7.20 -15.35 -15.28
C ARG A 83 -5.81 -15.67 -14.77
N LYS A 84 -4.79 -15.12 -15.41
CA LYS A 84 -3.39 -15.28 -15.01
C LYS A 84 -3.15 -14.75 -13.61
N ILE A 85 -3.62 -13.55 -13.30
CA ILE A 85 -3.47 -12.92 -11.99
C ILE A 85 -4.14 -13.78 -10.92
N LEU A 86 -5.43 -14.12 -11.08
CA LEU A 86 -6.14 -14.99 -10.13
C LEU A 86 -5.46 -16.34 -9.97
N GLY A 87 -4.91 -16.91 -11.04
CA GLY A 87 -4.11 -18.13 -11.03
C GLY A 87 -2.88 -18.05 -10.12
N THR A 88 -2.17 -16.91 -10.14
CA THR A 88 -0.95 -16.69 -9.36
C THR A 88 -1.19 -16.42 -7.87
N ILE A 89 -2.38 -15.95 -7.49
CA ILE A 89 -2.70 -15.70 -6.08
C ILE A 89 -2.77 -17.04 -5.31
N LYS A 90 -1.93 -17.18 -4.28
CA LYS A 90 -1.82 -18.37 -3.41
C LYS A 90 -2.54 -18.23 -2.05
N SER A 91 -3.26 -17.14 -1.85
CA SER A 91 -3.91 -16.85 -0.58
C SER A 91 -4.92 -17.93 -0.18
N ARG A 92 -4.88 -18.32 1.10
CA ARG A 92 -5.91 -19.14 1.75
C ARG A 92 -6.91 -18.29 2.54
N SER A 93 -6.73 -16.97 2.53
CA SER A 93 -7.63 -16.06 3.23
C SER A 93 -9.01 -16.08 2.59
N VAL A 94 -10.01 -15.93 3.44
CA VAL A 94 -11.41 -15.78 3.06
C VAL A 94 -11.77 -14.33 3.31
N GLY A 95 -12.51 -13.71 2.38
CA GLY A 95 -13.02 -12.36 2.57
C GLY A 95 -13.94 -12.28 3.79
N PHE A 96 -14.19 -11.07 4.28
CA PHE A 96 -15.13 -10.86 5.39
C PHE A 96 -16.56 -11.31 5.04
N ASP A 97 -16.85 -11.37 3.74
CA ASP A 97 -18.07 -11.86 3.09
C ASP A 97 -18.15 -13.39 3.01
N GLY A 98 -17.12 -14.11 3.46
CA GLY A 98 -17.06 -15.57 3.35
C GLY A 98 -16.64 -16.09 1.97
N ILE A 99 -16.31 -15.20 1.02
CA ILE A 99 -15.90 -15.60 -0.32
C ILE A 99 -14.42 -15.96 -0.32
N SER A 100 -14.14 -17.20 -0.69
CA SER A 100 -12.76 -17.69 -0.85
C SER A 100 -12.26 -17.50 -2.28
N LEU A 101 -10.94 -17.40 -2.45
CA LEU A 101 -10.32 -17.40 -3.78
C LEU A 101 -10.67 -18.65 -4.59
N LYS A 102 -10.90 -19.80 -3.94
CA LYS A 102 -11.34 -21.03 -4.61
C LYS A 102 -12.74 -20.86 -5.22
N MET A 103 -13.66 -20.25 -4.48
CA MET A 103 -15.00 -19.95 -4.99
C MET A 103 -14.91 -18.99 -6.17
N LEU A 104 -14.11 -17.93 -6.06
CA LEU A 104 -13.89 -16.98 -7.14
C LEU A 104 -13.33 -17.65 -8.41
N LYS A 105 -12.37 -18.58 -8.25
CA LYS A 105 -11.81 -19.36 -9.37
C LYS A 105 -12.83 -20.29 -10.03
N ILE A 106 -13.79 -20.84 -9.28
CA ILE A 106 -14.85 -21.70 -9.81
C ILE A 106 -15.83 -20.89 -10.65
N VAL A 107 -16.20 -19.68 -10.21
CA VAL A 107 -17.14 -18.82 -10.94
C VAL A 107 -16.48 -18.00 -12.03
N LEU A 108 -15.14 -17.99 -12.09
CA LEU A 108 -14.36 -17.20 -13.04
C LEU A 108 -14.83 -17.30 -14.50
N PRO A 109 -15.18 -18.48 -15.05
CA PRO A 109 -15.69 -18.57 -16.43
C PRO A 109 -16.94 -17.71 -16.69
N TYR A 110 -17.73 -17.41 -15.66
CA TYR A 110 -18.98 -16.67 -15.75
C TYR A 110 -18.85 -15.19 -15.37
N CYS A 111 -17.86 -14.83 -14.54
CA CYS A 111 -17.67 -13.46 -14.06
C CYS A 111 -16.38 -12.80 -14.56
N ASN A 112 -15.65 -13.43 -15.50
CA ASN A 112 -14.35 -12.93 -15.95
C ASN A 112 -14.42 -11.51 -16.53
N ASP A 113 -15.41 -11.25 -17.37
CA ASP A 113 -15.55 -9.95 -18.03
C ASP A 113 -16.01 -8.87 -17.05
N LEU A 114 -16.89 -9.22 -16.10
CA LEU A 114 -17.27 -8.33 -15.00
C LEU A 114 -16.06 -7.94 -14.14
N LEU A 115 -15.19 -8.92 -13.83
CA LEU A 115 -13.97 -8.64 -13.08
C LEU A 115 -12.99 -7.77 -13.87
N ARG A 116 -12.88 -7.97 -15.19
CA ARG A 116 -12.08 -7.08 -16.05
C ARG A 116 -12.61 -5.66 -15.98
N GLU A 117 -13.91 -5.47 -16.20
CA GLU A 117 -14.56 -4.15 -16.18
C GLU A 117 -14.39 -3.42 -14.84
N LEU A 118 -14.50 -4.14 -13.71
CA LEU A 118 -14.26 -3.57 -12.39
C LEU A 118 -12.83 -3.05 -12.21
N VAL A 119 -11.83 -3.77 -12.72
CA VAL A 119 -10.44 -3.34 -12.63
C VAL A 119 -10.17 -2.18 -13.58
N ASP A 120 -10.70 -2.23 -14.80
CA ASP A 120 -10.58 -1.13 -15.78
C ASP A 120 -11.21 0.16 -15.25
N GLU A 121 -12.40 0.08 -14.66
CA GLU A 121 -13.08 1.23 -14.04
C GLU A 121 -12.26 1.80 -12.89
N SER A 122 -11.69 0.93 -12.04
CA SER A 122 -10.84 1.35 -10.93
C SER A 122 -9.58 2.07 -11.41
N LEU A 123 -8.94 1.58 -12.47
CA LEU A 123 -7.78 2.24 -13.07
C LEU A 123 -8.14 3.58 -13.72
N ASN A 124 -9.25 3.62 -14.47
CA ASN A 124 -9.73 4.85 -15.09
C ASN A 124 -10.09 5.93 -14.05
N TRP A 125 -10.65 5.54 -12.92
CA TRP A 125 -10.90 6.46 -11.81
C TRP A 125 -9.59 7.04 -11.25
N ILE A 126 -8.58 6.19 -11.01
CA ILE A 126 -7.26 6.64 -10.52
C ILE A 126 -6.61 7.61 -11.50
N ILE A 127 -6.65 7.30 -12.80
CA ILE A 127 -6.10 8.14 -13.86
C ILE A 127 -6.82 9.48 -13.90
N SER A 128 -8.15 9.47 -13.88
CA SER A 128 -8.98 10.68 -13.90
C SER A 128 -8.70 11.56 -12.68
N PHE A 129 -8.62 10.97 -11.49
CA PHE A 129 -8.30 11.67 -10.25
C PHE A 129 -6.90 12.32 -10.27
N HIS A 130 -5.90 11.61 -10.82
CA HIS A 130 -4.54 12.15 -10.93
C HIS A 130 -4.44 13.24 -12.01
N MET A 131 -5.15 13.11 -13.13
CA MET A 131 -5.20 14.14 -14.15
C MET A 131 -5.84 15.42 -13.61
N GLU A 132 -6.98 15.32 -12.92
CA GLU A 132 -7.71 16.47 -12.35
C GLU A 132 -6.89 17.22 -11.28
N LYS A 133 -6.13 16.51 -10.44
CA LYS A 133 -5.24 17.15 -9.45
C LYS A 133 -3.88 17.58 -10.00
N GLY A 134 -3.42 16.96 -11.08
CA GLY A 134 -2.19 17.34 -11.78
C GLY A 134 -2.28 18.73 -12.42
N TYR A 135 -3.45 19.11 -12.93
CA TYR A 135 -3.68 20.46 -13.47
C TYR A 135 -3.65 21.57 -12.41
N HIS A 136 -3.96 21.27 -11.15
CA HIS A 136 -3.91 22.27 -10.08
C HIS A 136 -2.48 22.58 -9.58
N CYS A 137 -1.52 21.68 -9.79
CA CYS A 137 -0.12 21.92 -9.39
C CYS A 137 0.71 22.68 -10.43
N ALA A 138 0.23 22.83 -11.67
CA ALA A 138 0.96 23.52 -12.74
C ALA A 138 0.63 25.03 -12.85
N ASN A 139 -0.47 25.50 -12.24
CA ASN A 139 -0.96 26.89 -12.38
C ASN A 139 -0.77 27.74 -11.11
N THR A 140 0.33 27.55 -10.38
CA THR A 140 0.75 28.45 -9.30
C THR A 140 2.25 28.72 -9.35
N GLN A 141 2.72 29.25 -10.48
CA GLN A 141 3.94 30.07 -10.53
C GLN A 141 3.63 31.28 -11.41
N GLY A 142 3.19 32.35 -10.75
CA GLY A 142 3.36 33.71 -11.25
C GLY A 142 4.78 34.19 -10.99
#